data_AF-A0A4P8WHG8-F1
#
_entry.id   AF-A0A4P8WHG8-F1
#
_cell.length_a   1.000
_cell.length_b   1.000
_cell.length_c   1.000
_cell.angle_alpha   90.00
_cell.angle_beta   90.00
_cell.angle_gamma   90.00
#
_symmetry.space_group_name_H-M   'P 1'
#
loop_
_entity.id
_entity.type
_entity.pdbx_description
1 polymer ?
#
loop_
_entity_poly.entity_id
_entity_poly.type
_entity_poly.pdbx_seq_one_letter_code
_entity_poly.pdbx_strand_id
1 'polypeptide(L)'
;MYQEGHYGGALLAYAPVGTVVSLWGHAPVAIVGGLVCVGLSTLPDFDHRLPLIEHRGPTHTVPFALLVGAGLAALATVLVDASSAFADAGFVTFAFLIGLVSIGSHLVVDALTPMGIRPFWPLSRRRYSVDLTTAANPLANYGLFGLGVGAVLVGTLIVVTLG
;
A
#
# COMPACT_ATOMS: atom_id res chain seq x y z
N MET A 1 13.20 2.71 -0.65
CA MET A 1 13.44 4.18 -0.53
C MET A 1 13.50 4.52 0.95
N TYR A 2 13.52 5.79 1.39
CA TYR A 2 13.27 6.10 2.80
C TYR A 2 11.77 6.19 3.07
N GLN A 3 11.43 6.24 4.36
CA GLN A 3 10.06 6.16 4.86
C GLN A 3 9.12 7.17 4.20
N GLU A 4 9.60 8.40 3.95
CA GLU A 4 8.82 9.46 3.31
C GLU A 4 8.43 9.09 1.87
N GLY A 5 9.35 8.47 1.12
CA GLY A 5 9.07 7.98 -0.22
C GLY A 5 8.00 6.87 -0.21
N HIS A 6 8.06 5.95 0.77
CA HIS A 6 7.04 4.90 0.90
C HIS A 6 5.68 5.44 1.33
N TYR A 7 5.63 6.44 2.22
CA TYR A 7 4.40 7.15 2.56
C TYR A 7 3.79 7.82 1.33
N GLY A 8 4.61 8.49 0.53
CA GLY A 8 4.18 9.10 -0.73
C GLY A 8 3.61 8.10 -1.72
N GLY A 9 4.32 6.99 -1.94
CA GLY A 9 3.87 5.92 -2.84
C GLY A 9 2.56 5.28 -2.38
N ALA A 10 2.41 5.04 -1.07
CA ALA A 10 1.18 4.50 -0.51
C ALA A 10 0.00 5.45 -0.67
N LEU A 11 0.17 6.73 -0.36
CA LEU A 11 -0.87 7.76 -0.57
C LEU A 11 -1.25 7.86 -2.04
N LEU A 12 -0.26 7.91 -2.93
CA LEU A 12 -0.48 8.03 -4.38
C LEU A 12 -1.25 6.83 -4.94
N ALA A 13 -0.86 5.61 -4.56
CA ALA A 13 -1.55 4.40 -4.99
C ALA A 13 -2.95 4.26 -4.37
N TYR A 14 -3.14 4.74 -3.14
CA TYR A 14 -4.40 4.63 -2.43
C TYR A 14 -5.43 5.69 -2.84
N ALA A 15 -5.01 6.89 -3.22
CA ALA A 15 -5.89 8.03 -3.47
C ALA A 15 -7.09 7.71 -4.39
N PRO A 16 -6.95 6.99 -5.53
CA PRO A 16 -8.10 6.63 -6.35
C PRO A 16 -9.12 5.74 -5.62
N VAL A 17 -8.65 4.76 -4.84
CA VAL A 17 -9.50 3.84 -4.07
C VAL A 17 -10.25 4.61 -2.99
N GLY A 18 -9.54 5.43 -2.20
CA GLY A 18 -10.17 6.25 -1.16
C GLY A 18 -11.19 7.25 -1.72
N THR A 19 -10.94 7.81 -2.89
CA THR A 19 -11.86 8.72 -3.60
C THR A 19 -13.15 8.00 -3.99
N VAL A 20 -13.05 6.84 -4.65
CA VAL A 20 -14.23 6.04 -5.07
C VAL A 20 -15.06 5.62 -3.86
N VAL A 21 -14.43 5.11 -2.81
CA VAL A 21 -15.14 4.68 -1.59
C VAL A 21 -15.82 5.86 -0.90
N SER A 22 -15.20 7.03 -0.90
CA SER A 22 -15.80 8.25 -0.35
C SER A 22 -17.00 8.73 -1.16
N LEU A 23 -16.93 8.70 -2.50
CA LEU A 23 -18.04 9.05 -3.41
C LEU A 23 -19.24 8.11 -3.26
N TRP A 24 -19.04 6.88 -2.76
CA TRP A 24 -20.12 5.95 -2.40
C TRP A 24 -20.69 6.18 -0.98
N GLY A 25 -20.34 7.27 -0.32
CA GLY A 25 -20.85 7.63 1.00
C GLY A 25 -20.13 6.96 2.17
N HIS A 26 -18.99 6.30 1.92
CA HIS A 26 -18.23 5.59 2.96
C HIS A 26 -16.94 6.30 3.37
N ALA A 27 -16.98 7.64 3.48
CA ALA A 27 -15.81 8.46 3.79
C ALA A 27 -15.03 8.03 5.06
N PRO A 28 -15.66 7.64 6.19
CA PRO A 28 -14.91 7.13 7.34
C PRO A 28 -14.10 5.87 7.04
N VAL A 29 -14.65 4.96 6.25
CA VAL A 29 -13.98 3.72 5.82
C VAL A 29 -12.80 4.04 4.90
N ALA A 30 -12.96 5.00 3.99
CA ALA A 30 -11.87 5.49 3.14
C ALA A 30 -10.72 6.10 3.97
N ILE A 31 -11.03 6.91 4.98
CA ILE A 31 -10.00 7.49 5.85
C ILE A 31 -9.23 6.39 6.58
N VAL A 32 -9.94 5.41 7.18
CA VAL A 32 -9.30 4.27 7.86
C VAL A 32 -8.44 3.47 6.88
N GLY A 33 -8.93 3.18 5.68
CA GLY A 33 -8.15 2.48 4.65
C GLY A 33 -6.86 3.22 4.28
N GLY A 34 -6.91 4.55 4.15
CA GLY A 34 -5.74 5.38 3.88
C GLY A 34 -4.71 5.34 5.01
N LEU A 35 -5.17 5.42 6.27
CA LEU A 35 -4.30 5.32 7.44
C LEU A 35 -3.62 3.94 7.52
N VAL A 36 -4.36 2.87 7.24
CA VAL A 36 -3.79 1.51 7.19
C VAL A 36 -2.76 1.40 6.05
N CYS A 37 -3.07 1.93 4.86
CA CYS A 37 -2.13 1.96 3.72
C CYS A 37 -0.80 2.62 4.09
N VAL A 38 -0.86 3.81 4.70
CA VAL A 38 0.35 4.52 5.13
C VAL A 38 1.06 3.75 6.25
N GLY A 39 0.32 3.27 7.26
CA GLY A 39 0.89 2.56 8.40
C GLY A 39 1.59 1.24 8.03
N LEU A 40 1.13 0.56 6.98
CA LEU A 40 1.73 -0.69 6.49
C LEU A 40 2.74 -0.48 5.36
N SER A 41 2.90 0.75 4.84
CA SER A 41 3.74 1.03 3.68
C SER A 41 5.23 0.72 3.87
N THR A 42 5.73 0.66 5.10
CA THR A 42 7.10 0.25 5.43
C THR A 42 7.18 -1.11 6.09
N LEU A 43 6.08 -1.87 6.13
CA LEU A 43 6.04 -3.21 6.73
C LEU A 43 7.12 -4.14 6.13
N PRO A 44 7.36 -4.18 4.81
CA PRO A 44 8.40 -5.05 4.25
C PRO A 44 9.81 -4.78 4.80
N ASP A 45 10.15 -3.52 5.07
CA ASP A 45 11.48 -3.10 5.55
C ASP A 45 11.74 -3.42 7.02
N PHE A 46 10.75 -3.95 7.75
CA PHE A 46 11.03 -4.56 9.06
C PHE A 46 11.96 -5.77 8.95
N ASP A 47 12.15 -6.32 7.75
CA ASP A 47 13.15 -7.37 7.47
C ASP A 47 14.58 -6.99 7.87
N HIS A 48 14.94 -5.70 7.87
CA HIS A 48 16.22 -5.21 8.40
C HIS A 48 16.47 -5.59 9.87
N ARG A 49 15.40 -5.88 10.62
CA ARG A 49 15.45 -6.22 12.04
C ARG A 49 15.26 -7.72 12.30
N LEU A 50 14.97 -8.52 11.27
CA LEU A 50 14.66 -9.93 11.41
C LEU A 50 15.92 -10.76 11.13
N PRO A 51 16.49 -11.45 12.14
CA PRO A 51 17.60 -12.34 11.88
C PRO A 51 17.15 -13.43 10.90
N LEU A 52 18.03 -13.82 9.98
CA LEU A 52 17.79 -14.86 8.96
C LEU A 52 16.87 -14.47 7.79
N ILE A 53 16.32 -13.25 7.76
CA ILE A 53 15.57 -12.76 6.60
C ILE A 53 16.46 -11.79 5.82
N GLU A 54 16.75 -12.15 4.57
CA GLU A 54 17.47 -11.25 3.66
C GLU A 54 16.59 -10.04 3.31
N HIS A 55 17.18 -8.84 3.36
CA HIS A 55 16.49 -7.64 2.91
C HIS A 55 16.13 -7.75 1.43
N ARG A 56 14.88 -7.43 1.08
CA ARG A 56 14.30 -7.65 -0.27
C ARG A 56 14.22 -9.11 -0.69
N GLY A 57 14.14 -9.99 0.31
CA GLY A 57 13.83 -11.40 0.17
C GLY A 57 12.31 -11.62 0.21
N PRO A 58 11.79 -12.48 1.10
CA PRO A 58 10.37 -12.87 1.13
C PRO A 58 9.38 -11.72 1.31
N THR A 59 9.74 -10.68 2.05
CA THR A 59 8.93 -9.50 2.39
C THR A 59 8.68 -8.57 1.20
N HIS A 60 9.55 -8.57 0.19
CA HIS A 60 9.43 -7.72 -1.00
C HIS A 60 8.91 -8.49 -2.21
N THR A 61 7.81 -9.23 -2.00
CA THR A 61 7.22 -10.13 -3.00
C THR A 61 5.69 -9.99 -3.12
N VAL A 62 5.14 -10.42 -4.26
CA VAL A 62 3.70 -10.50 -4.49
C VAL A 62 3.03 -11.50 -3.54
N PRO A 63 3.59 -12.70 -3.27
CA PRO A 63 3.07 -13.57 -2.22
C PRO A 63 2.97 -12.90 -0.84
N PHE A 64 3.95 -12.06 -0.45
CA PHE A 64 3.86 -11.32 0.82
C PHE A 64 2.75 -10.26 0.78
N ALA A 65 2.58 -9.56 -0.33
CA ALA A 65 1.44 -8.65 -0.51
C ALA A 65 0.10 -9.38 -0.37
N LEU A 66 -0.03 -10.54 -0.99
CA LEU A 66 -1.23 -11.39 -0.89
C LEU A 66 -1.46 -11.87 0.54
N LEU A 67 -0.39 -12.25 1.26
CA LEU A 67 -0.48 -12.68 2.66
C LEU A 67 -0.99 -11.55 3.57
N VAL A 68 -0.44 -10.33 3.42
CA VAL A 68 -0.89 -9.16 4.19
C VAL A 68 -2.34 -8.81 3.85
N GLY A 69 -2.70 -8.81 2.56
CA GLY A 69 -4.09 -8.64 2.12
C GLY A 69 -5.03 -9.67 2.74
N ALA A 70 -4.69 -10.96 2.66
CA ALA A 70 -5.49 -12.03 3.24
C ALA A 70 -5.60 -11.91 4.77
N GLY A 71 -4.54 -11.49 5.46
CA GLY A 71 -4.54 -11.23 6.89
C GLY A 71 -5.49 -10.10 7.29
N LEU A 72 -5.48 -8.97 6.56
CA LEU A 72 -6.43 -7.89 6.80
C LEU A 72 -7.88 -8.29 6.48
N ALA A 73 -8.08 -9.06 5.40
CA ALA A 73 -9.38 -9.60 5.04
C ALA A 73 -9.93 -10.49 6.17
N ALA A 74 -9.12 -11.42 6.68
CA ALA A 74 -9.50 -12.30 7.79
C ALA A 74 -9.80 -11.53 9.08
N LEU A 75 -9.00 -10.50 9.39
CA LEU A 75 -9.25 -9.63 10.54
C LEU A 75 -10.58 -8.89 10.39
N ALA A 76 -10.87 -8.37 9.18
CA ALA A 76 -12.13 -7.71 8.88
C ALA A 76 -13.34 -8.64 9.07
N THR A 77 -13.23 -9.92 8.69
CA THR A 77 -14.31 -10.90 8.90
C THR A 77 -14.63 -11.15 10.38
N VAL A 78 -13.65 -10.98 11.28
CA VAL A 78 -13.84 -11.18 12.72
C VAL A 78 -14.38 -9.92 13.40
N LEU A 79 -14.00 -8.73 12.91
CA LEU A 79 -14.33 -7.45 13.54
C LEU A 79 -15.69 -6.87 13.09
N VAL A 80 -16.20 -7.26 11.92
CA VAL A 80 -17.52 -6.83 11.46
C VAL A 80 -18.58 -7.76 12.04
N ASP A 81 -19.44 -7.21 12.89
CA ASP A 81 -20.54 -7.94 13.53
C ASP A 81 -21.65 -8.27 12.50
N ALA A 82 -22.10 -9.53 12.49
CA ALA A 82 -22.79 -10.22 11.40
C ALA A 82 -24.26 -9.80 11.19
N SER A 83 -24.52 -8.49 11.01
CA SER A 83 -25.88 -7.98 10.81
C SER A 83 -26.27 -7.80 9.33
N SER A 84 -25.35 -7.89 8.37
CA SER A 84 -25.69 -8.01 6.94
C SER A 84 -24.60 -8.65 6.08
N ALA A 85 -24.86 -9.86 5.55
CA ALA A 85 -23.93 -10.63 4.73
C ALA A 85 -23.39 -9.88 3.48
N PHE A 86 -24.10 -8.87 2.97
CA PHE A 86 -23.67 -8.06 1.83
C PHE A 86 -22.72 -6.91 2.20
N ALA A 87 -22.88 -6.29 3.38
CA ALA A 87 -21.91 -5.30 3.87
C ALA A 87 -20.58 -5.98 4.25
N ASP A 88 -20.66 -7.24 4.70
CA ASP A 88 -19.50 -8.04 5.11
C ASP A 88 -18.56 -8.34 3.93
N ALA A 89 -19.11 -8.75 2.78
CA ALA A 89 -18.30 -9.07 1.59
C ALA A 89 -17.57 -7.83 1.02
N GLY A 90 -18.24 -6.67 0.98
CA GLY A 90 -17.64 -5.42 0.53
C GLY A 90 -16.50 -4.96 1.45
N PHE A 91 -16.70 -5.05 2.77
CA PHE A 91 -15.69 -4.64 3.75
C PHE A 91 -14.47 -5.59 3.77
N VAL A 92 -14.69 -6.91 3.69
CA VAL A 92 -13.61 -7.90 3.57
C VAL A 92 -12.81 -7.71 2.27
N THR A 93 -13.50 -7.47 1.15
CA THR A 93 -12.84 -7.20 -0.14
C THR A 93 -12.03 -5.91 -0.08
N PHE A 94 -12.57 -4.87 0.56
CA PHE A 94 -11.86 -3.61 0.76
C PHE A 94 -10.61 -3.83 1.63
N ALA A 95 -10.72 -4.54 2.76
CA ALA A 95 -9.57 -4.82 3.63
C ALA A 95 -8.47 -5.61 2.91
N PHE A 96 -8.84 -6.61 2.10
CA PHE A 96 -7.91 -7.32 1.22
C PHE A 96 -7.18 -6.37 0.27
N LEU A 97 -7.94 -5.50 -0.42
CA LEU A 97 -7.40 -4.50 -1.35
C LEU A 97 -6.46 -3.51 -0.65
N ILE A 98 -6.78 -3.06 0.56
CA ILE A 98 -5.91 -2.19 1.36
C ILE A 98 -4.56 -2.86 1.61
N GLY A 99 -4.54 -4.13 2.04
CA GLY A 99 -3.29 -4.85 2.27
C GLY A 99 -2.47 -5.01 0.98
N LEU A 100 -3.14 -5.32 -0.13
CA LEU A 100 -2.50 -5.38 -1.45
C LEU A 100 -1.92 -4.04 -1.90
N VAL A 101 -2.66 -2.94 -1.76
CA VAL A 101 -2.21 -1.59 -2.13
C VAL A 101 -1.06 -1.14 -1.24
N SER A 102 -1.11 -1.44 0.06
CA SER A 102 -0.05 -1.13 1.02
C SER A 102 1.29 -1.72 0.58
N ILE A 103 1.35 -3.04 0.43
CA ILE A 103 2.59 -3.72 0.07
C ILE A 103 2.92 -3.51 -1.41
N GLY A 104 1.93 -3.50 -2.30
CA GLY A 104 2.13 -3.25 -3.72
C GLY A 104 2.76 -1.88 -3.99
N SER A 105 2.32 -0.83 -3.29
CA SER A 105 2.95 0.48 -3.38
C SER A 105 4.41 0.45 -2.93
N HIS A 106 4.71 -0.26 -1.84
CA HIS A 106 6.09 -0.46 -1.38
C HIS A 106 6.96 -1.11 -2.46
N LEU A 107 6.47 -2.20 -3.08
CA LEU A 107 7.18 -2.89 -4.16
C LEU A 107 7.46 -1.98 -5.36
N VAL A 108 6.47 -1.19 -5.77
CA VAL A 108 6.62 -0.23 -6.87
C VAL A 108 7.68 0.80 -6.54
N VAL A 109 7.62 1.38 -5.33
CA VAL A 109 8.58 2.38 -4.87
C VAL A 109 10.00 1.81 -4.83
N ASP A 110 10.18 0.57 -4.38
CA ASP A 110 11.48 -0.06 -4.35
C ASP A 110 12.00 -0.47 -5.73
N ALA A 111 11.11 -0.80 -6.66
CA ALA A 111 11.47 -1.03 -8.06
C ALA A 111 12.00 0.25 -8.75
N LEU A 112 11.70 1.45 -8.25
CA LEU A 112 12.28 2.70 -8.77
C LEU A 112 13.79 2.83 -8.50
N THR A 113 14.32 2.05 -7.55
CA THR A 113 15.71 2.13 -7.11
C THR A 113 16.61 1.11 -7.82
N PRO A 114 17.92 1.39 -8.02
CA PRO A 114 18.83 0.43 -8.66
C PRO A 114 18.83 -0.97 -8.03
N MET A 115 18.66 -1.04 -6.70
CA MET A 115 18.59 -2.31 -5.97
C MET A 115 17.41 -3.18 -6.43
N GLY A 116 16.29 -2.57 -6.83
CA GLY A 116 15.11 -3.25 -7.36
C GLY A 116 14.49 -4.29 -6.41
N ILE A 117 13.62 -5.14 -6.95
CA ILE A 117 12.92 -6.21 -6.22
C ILE A 117 12.86 -7.52 -7.01
N ARG A 118 12.48 -8.62 -6.35
CA ARG A 118 12.18 -9.92 -6.97
C ARG A 118 10.73 -10.32 -6.65
N PRO A 119 9.74 -9.70 -7.30
CA PRO A 119 8.34 -9.78 -6.90
C PRO A 119 7.78 -11.21 -6.92
N PHE A 120 8.35 -12.09 -7.74
CA PHE A 120 7.88 -13.47 -7.92
C PHE A 120 8.75 -14.50 -7.19
N TRP A 121 9.62 -14.09 -6.27
CA TRP A 121 10.32 -15.04 -5.40
C TRP A 121 9.31 -15.80 -4.52
N PRO A 122 9.47 -17.12 -4.27
CA PRO A 122 10.61 -17.97 -4.64
C PRO A 122 10.51 -18.60 -6.03
N LEU A 123 9.39 -18.43 -6.74
CA LEU A 123 9.16 -19.03 -8.05
C LEU A 123 10.11 -18.50 -9.14
N SER A 124 10.54 -17.24 -9.03
CA SER A 124 11.54 -16.63 -9.91
C SER A 124 12.52 -15.75 -9.14
N ARG A 125 13.79 -15.81 -9.56
CA ARG A 125 14.86 -14.93 -9.05
C ARG A 125 15.07 -13.69 -9.91
N ARG A 126 14.25 -13.46 -10.94
CA ARG A 126 14.38 -12.30 -11.84
C ARG A 126 14.20 -11.00 -11.06
N ARG A 127 15.19 -10.12 -11.18
CA ARG A 127 15.17 -8.78 -10.58
C ARG A 127 14.45 -7.81 -11.52
N TYR A 128 13.58 -6.98 -10.97
CA TYR A 128 12.93 -5.88 -11.64
C TYR A 128 13.41 -4.58 -10.99
N SER A 129 13.93 -3.67 -11.81
CA SER A 129 14.47 -2.38 -11.41
C SER A 129 14.31 -1.42 -12.57
N VAL A 130 13.80 -0.22 -12.28
CA VAL A 130 13.72 0.91 -13.22
C VAL A 130 15.00 1.73 -13.18
N ASP A 131 15.74 1.68 -12.06
CA ASP A 131 16.96 2.47 -11.83
C ASP A 131 16.76 3.98 -12.10
N LEU A 132 15.65 4.52 -11.60
CA LEU A 132 15.28 5.92 -11.80
C LEU A 132 15.98 6.85 -10.80
N THR A 133 16.12 6.40 -9.56
CA THR A 133 16.69 7.22 -8.47
C THR A 133 17.29 6.36 -7.38
N THR A 134 18.32 6.86 -6.70
CA THR A 134 18.87 6.19 -5.53
C THR A 134 17.89 6.28 -4.35
N ALA A 135 17.87 5.25 -3.50
CA ALA A 135 16.98 5.21 -2.35
C ALA A 135 17.17 6.42 -1.40
N ALA A 136 18.40 6.93 -1.30
CA ALA A 136 18.78 8.05 -0.43
C ALA A 136 18.57 9.43 -1.05
N ASN A 137 18.04 9.54 -2.28
CA ASN A 137 17.81 10.85 -2.92
C ASN A 137 16.67 11.61 -2.20
N PRO A 138 16.95 12.74 -1.51
CA PRO A 138 15.92 13.44 -0.75
C PRO A 138 14.84 14.06 -1.65
N LEU A 139 15.20 14.55 -2.85
CA LEU A 139 14.23 15.11 -3.78
C LEU A 139 13.23 14.06 -4.26
N ALA A 140 13.69 12.83 -4.49
CA ALA A 140 12.80 11.74 -4.88
C ALA A 140 11.86 11.32 -3.73
N ASN A 141 12.38 11.22 -2.50
CA ASN A 141 11.56 10.86 -1.33
C ASN A 141 10.48 11.92 -1.04
N TYR A 142 10.88 13.19 -0.91
CA TYR A 142 9.93 14.28 -0.65
C TYR A 142 9.06 14.61 -1.85
N GLY A 143 9.57 14.46 -3.08
CA GLY A 143 8.79 14.64 -4.30
C GLY A 143 7.66 13.62 -4.39
N LEU A 144 7.96 12.33 -4.14
CA LEU A 144 6.94 11.29 -4.11
C LEU A 144 5.96 11.48 -2.95
N PHE A 145 6.44 11.92 -1.77
CA PHE A 145 5.57 12.31 -0.66
C PHE A 145 4.59 13.42 -1.04
N GLY A 146 5.11 14.50 -1.65
CA GLY A 146 4.29 15.61 -2.13
C GLY A 146 3.28 15.19 -3.21
N LEU A 147 3.66 14.31 -4.14
CA LEU A 147 2.75 13.75 -5.14
C LEU A 147 1.63 12.92 -4.49
N GLY A 148 1.96 12.10 -3.50
CA GLY A 148 0.96 11.32 -2.75
C GLY A 148 -0.03 12.20 -2.00
N VAL A 149 0.45 13.22 -1.28
CA VAL A 149 -0.41 14.21 -0.61
C VAL A 149 -1.27 14.95 -1.63
N GLY A 150 -0.69 15.40 -2.74
CA GLY A 150 -1.40 16.07 -3.81
C GLY A 150 -2.52 15.21 -4.40
N ALA A 151 -2.27 13.92 -4.63
CA ALA A 151 -3.27 12.99 -5.14
C ALA A 151 -4.45 12.82 -4.16
N VAL A 152 -4.17 12.75 -2.85
CA VAL A 152 -5.24 12.71 -1.83
C VAL A 152 -6.04 14.01 -1.82
N LEU A 153 -5.38 15.18 -1.87
CA LEU A 153 -6.08 16.48 -1.91
C LEU A 153 -6.98 16.61 -3.15
N VAL A 154 -6.49 16.17 -4.32
CA VAL A 154 -7.29 16.10 -5.55
C VAL A 154 -8.50 15.18 -5.36
N GLY A 155 -8.29 14.00 -4.78
CA GLY A 155 -9.37 13.07 -4.44
C GLY A 155 -10.41 13.67 -3.51
N THR A 156 -9.98 14.35 -2.44
CA THR A 156 -10.86 15.08 -1.52
C THR A 156 -11.64 16.17 -2.23
N LEU A 157 -10.99 16.96 -3.09
CA LEU A 157 -11.67 17.99 -3.88
C LEU A 157 -12.77 17.38 -4.76
N ILE A 158 -12.47 16.28 -5.45
CA ILE A 158 -13.46 15.54 -6.26
C ILE A 158 -14.65 15.14 -5.39
N VAL A 159 -14.41 14.50 -4.24
CA VAL A 159 -15.46 14.07 -3.31
C VAL A 159 -16.34 15.24 -2.87
N VAL A 160 -15.75 16.36 -2.46
CA VAL A 160 -16.50 17.54 -1.99
C VAL A 160 -17.30 18.20 -3.12
N THR A 161 -16.85 18.07 -4.38
CA THR A 161 -17.54 18.66 -5.53
C THR A 161 -18.65 17.80 -6.12
N LEU A 162 -18.55 16.47 -6.01
CA LEU A 162 -19.42 15.52 -6.72
C LEU A 162 -20.24 14.59 -5.82
N GLY A 163 -19.88 14.45 -4.54
CA GLY A 163 -20.57 13.60 -3.55
C GLY A 163 -21.48 14.40 -2.64
#